data_AF-A0A194V4L2-F1
#
_entry.id   AF-A0A194V4L2-F1
#
_cell.length_a   1.000
_cell.length_b   1.000
_cell.length_c   1.000
_cell.angle_alpha   90.00
_cell.angle_beta   90.00
_cell.angle_gamma   90.00
#
_symmetry.space_group_name_H-M   'P 1'
#
loop_
_entity.id
_entity.type
_entity.pdbx_description
1 polymer ?
#
loop_
_entity_poly.entity_id
_entity_poly.type
_entity_poly.pdbx_seq_one_letter_code
_entity_poly.pdbx_strand_id
1 'polypeptide(L)'
;MEENTRANRQCICTYYTRADTKRDYRVSNFSGVHLPNCNSKHRPASRTYNSSQVFSGCRTTCNRLPRPSGRQKIKMSFGDFTNFCRTAPLPLCASVGPITAVSSGVGIDANCYARNIELANTIIFQMATSAIHIVALAMTVIMLLHVRGKFTAVGRKEIITFFYLYMLLTFFSLCVDAGVVPPGSNPYPYFVALQNGLASALVTCLLINGFVGFQLYEDGTPMSLWMLRLCSLAAFAISFLVSLATFNSWAGLGPTNTVGLFVVLYLLNAVQLFVYLVLQIILVTRTLQDRWPMGDIIFGVLFFVTGQVILYAFSDKICNSLSHYLDGLFFATICNLLAVMMVYKYWDSITKEDLEFSVGTRMNNWEVKELLPEEERRGTMYQDDPYGQSSTYDHAYAPTPNANRYSSKY
;
A
#
# COMPACT_ATOMS: atom_id res chain seq x y z
N MET A 1 7.76 40.40 -20.86
CA MET A 1 8.75 39.38 -21.26
C MET A 1 7.98 38.29 -21.99
N GLU A 2 7.95 38.35 -23.32
CA GLU A 2 7.23 37.41 -24.19
C GLU A 2 7.91 36.03 -24.17
N GLU A 3 7.16 35.00 -23.78
CA GLU A 3 7.63 33.62 -23.71
C GLU A 3 7.42 32.94 -25.08
N ASN A 4 8.54 32.69 -25.75
CA ASN A 4 8.65 32.13 -27.09
C ASN A 4 8.31 30.61 -27.08
N THR A 5 7.05 30.26 -27.33
CA THR A 5 6.59 28.87 -27.44
C THR A 5 6.98 28.28 -28.80
N ARG A 6 8.08 27.50 -28.85
CA ARG A 6 8.42 26.69 -30.04
C ARG A 6 7.41 25.56 -30.22
N ALA A 7 6.59 25.67 -31.26
CA ALA A 7 5.72 24.59 -31.73
C ALA A 7 6.55 23.38 -32.19
N ASN A 8 6.31 22.21 -31.60
CA ASN A 8 6.91 20.95 -32.01
C ASN A 8 6.31 20.54 -33.38
N ARG A 9 7.11 20.60 -34.46
CA ARG A 9 6.72 20.15 -35.81
C ARG A 9 7.36 18.79 -36.05
N GLN A 10 6.57 17.73 -36.20
CA GLN A 10 7.05 16.50 -36.82
C GLN A 10 6.78 16.58 -38.32
N CYS A 11 7.85 16.54 -39.12
CA CYS A 11 7.77 16.38 -40.56
C CYS A 11 7.81 14.88 -40.88
N ILE A 12 6.77 14.36 -41.52
CA ILE A 12 6.78 13.00 -42.08
C ILE A 12 7.30 13.11 -43.53
N CYS A 13 8.40 12.43 -43.83
CA CYS A 13 8.91 12.29 -45.20
C CYS A 13 8.33 11.01 -45.82
N THR A 14 7.45 11.16 -46.81
CA THR A 14 6.93 10.03 -47.59
C THR A 14 7.78 9.86 -48.85
N TYR A 15 8.46 8.73 -48.98
CA TYR A 15 9.14 8.35 -50.22
C TYR A 15 8.18 7.58 -51.13
N TYR A 16 8.08 7.96 -52.40
CA TYR A 16 7.35 7.20 -53.42
C TYR A 16 8.35 6.58 -54.39
N THR A 17 8.35 5.25 -54.50
CA THR A 17 8.98 4.55 -55.64
C THR A 17 7.87 4.08 -56.56
N ARG A 18 7.80 4.64 -57.77
CA ARG A 18 6.89 4.16 -58.82
C ARG A 18 7.52 2.93 -59.46
N ALA A 19 7.10 1.74 -59.04
CA ALA A 19 7.35 0.51 -59.77
C ALA A 19 6.16 0.24 -60.71
N ASP A 20 6.45 -0.09 -61.96
CA ASP A 20 5.47 -0.31 -62.99
C ASP A 20 4.45 -1.40 -62.62
N THR A 21 3.17 -1.11 -62.89
CA THR A 21 2.05 -2.06 -63.04
C THR A 21 1.77 -3.04 -61.87
N LYS A 22 1.30 -2.51 -60.72
CA LYS A 22 0.12 -2.98 -59.95
C LYS A 22 0.04 -2.18 -58.64
N ARG A 23 -1.17 -1.83 -58.21
CA ARG A 23 -1.45 -1.08 -56.98
C ARG A 23 -1.14 -1.95 -55.76
N ASP A 24 -0.02 -1.71 -55.08
CA ASP A 24 0.23 -2.14 -53.71
C ASP A 24 0.88 -1.00 -52.92
N TYR A 25 0.22 -0.55 -51.85
CA TYR A 25 0.72 0.51 -50.97
C TYR A 25 1.39 -0.13 -49.75
N ARG A 26 2.72 0.00 -49.63
CA ARG A 26 3.45 -0.38 -48.41
C ARG A 26 3.91 0.90 -47.70
N VAL A 27 3.34 1.18 -46.52
CA VAL A 27 3.75 2.28 -45.64
C VAL A 27 4.77 1.74 -44.65
N SER A 28 5.98 2.32 -44.63
CA SER A 28 7.03 1.99 -43.66
C SER A 28 7.31 3.23 -42.81
N ASN A 29 6.98 3.17 -41.52
CA ASN A 29 7.30 4.21 -40.54
C ASN A 29 8.67 3.93 -39.93
N PHE A 30 9.64 4.84 -40.11
CA PHE A 30 10.90 4.84 -39.37
C PHE A 30 10.81 5.86 -38.23
N SER A 31 10.92 5.38 -36.98
CA SER A 31 11.10 6.21 -35.79
C SER A 31 12.53 6.05 -35.33
N GLY A 32 13.40 7.03 -35.65
CA GLY A 32 14.81 7.01 -35.28
C GLY A 32 15.40 8.42 -35.16
N VAL A 33 16.07 8.67 -34.05
CA VAL A 33 16.76 9.92 -33.69
C VAL A 33 18.07 10.02 -34.48
N HIS A 34 18.02 10.47 -35.74
CA HIS A 34 19.13 11.12 -36.43
C HIS A 34 18.64 11.65 -37.79
N LEU A 35 18.42 12.96 -37.89
CA LEU A 35 18.15 13.64 -39.16
C LEU A 35 19.34 14.58 -39.46
N PRO A 36 19.96 14.50 -40.65
CA PRO A 36 20.98 15.46 -41.05
C PRO A 36 20.36 16.83 -41.35
N ASN A 37 21.04 17.88 -40.92
CA ASN A 37 20.59 19.27 -40.94
C ASN A 37 20.49 19.81 -42.38
N CYS A 38 19.28 19.87 -42.94
CA CYS A 38 19.04 20.45 -44.27
C CYS A 38 18.79 21.95 -44.19
N ASN A 39 19.86 22.73 -44.16
CA ASN A 39 19.79 24.18 -44.34
C ASN A 39 20.80 24.61 -45.40
N SER A 40 20.42 24.56 -46.68
CA SER A 40 21.09 25.38 -47.69
C SER A 40 20.10 25.84 -48.78
N LYS A 41 20.03 27.16 -48.93
CA LYS A 41 19.43 27.83 -50.08
C LYS A 41 20.36 27.61 -51.27
N HIS A 42 19.89 26.93 -52.32
CA HIS A 42 20.45 27.10 -53.66
C HIS A 42 19.34 27.01 -54.72
N ARG A 43 19.07 28.12 -55.40
CA ARG A 43 18.46 28.11 -56.73
C ARG A 43 19.49 27.56 -57.72
N PRO A 44 19.08 26.80 -58.76
CA PRO A 44 19.85 26.77 -59.98
C PRO A 44 19.04 27.30 -61.17
N ALA A 45 19.81 27.99 -62.02
CA ALA A 45 19.45 28.53 -63.31
C ALA A 45 19.36 27.44 -64.40
N SER A 46 18.77 27.85 -65.52
CA SER A 46 18.65 27.21 -66.82
C SER A 46 19.89 26.44 -67.34
N ARG A 47 19.71 25.18 -67.76
CA ARG A 47 20.40 24.58 -68.93
C ARG A 47 19.73 23.28 -69.39
N THR A 48 19.72 23.10 -70.70
CA THR A 48 19.11 22.03 -71.50
C THR A 48 19.98 20.77 -71.66
N TYR A 49 19.29 19.66 -71.96
CA TYR A 49 19.66 18.40 -72.66
C TYR A 49 19.95 17.09 -71.89
N ASN A 50 19.28 16.07 -72.45
CA ASN A 50 19.46 14.61 -72.47
C ASN A 50 18.84 13.69 -71.40
N SER A 51 18.18 12.67 -71.96
CA SER A 51 17.38 11.61 -71.35
C SER A 51 18.11 10.81 -70.28
N SER A 52 17.31 10.26 -69.35
CA SER A 52 17.67 9.40 -68.22
C SER A 52 18.03 10.14 -66.93
N GLN A 53 17.05 10.78 -66.27
CA GLN A 53 17.17 11.15 -64.86
C GLN A 53 15.89 10.83 -64.08
N VAL A 54 16.06 10.04 -63.03
CA VAL A 54 15.05 9.72 -62.02
C VAL A 54 14.78 10.97 -61.18
N PHE A 55 13.55 11.49 -61.21
CA PHE A 55 13.15 12.61 -60.36
C PHE A 55 12.87 12.13 -58.93
N SER A 56 13.74 12.47 -57.99
CA SER A 56 13.47 12.40 -56.55
C SER A 56 12.83 13.70 -56.06
N GLY A 57 11.51 13.79 -56.18
CA GLY A 57 10.74 14.92 -55.66
C GLY A 57 10.35 14.72 -54.19
N CYS A 58 10.86 15.54 -53.28
CA CYS A 58 10.37 15.61 -51.90
C CYS A 58 9.13 16.54 -51.85
N ARG A 59 7.92 15.97 -51.83
CA ARG A 59 6.70 16.76 -51.60
C ARG A 59 6.44 16.83 -50.10
N THR A 60 6.83 17.95 -49.49
CA THR A 60 6.59 18.21 -48.07
C THR A 60 5.13 18.64 -47.86
N THR A 61 4.22 17.68 -47.64
CA THR A 61 2.90 18.01 -47.08
C THR A 61 3.04 18.13 -45.57
N CYS A 62 3.30 19.34 -45.08
CA CYS A 62 3.12 19.67 -43.67
C CYS A 62 1.62 19.70 -43.35
N ASN A 63 1.03 18.54 -43.04
CA ASN A 63 -0.28 18.51 -42.41
C ASN A 63 -0.11 19.04 -40.99
N ARG A 64 -0.81 20.13 -40.69
CA ARG A 64 -0.90 20.69 -39.35
C ARG A 64 -1.59 19.65 -38.48
N LEU A 65 -0.85 18.98 -37.59
CA LEU A 65 -1.46 18.18 -36.52
C LEU A 65 -2.51 19.08 -35.84
N PRO A 66 -3.73 18.58 -35.58
CA PRO A 66 -4.70 19.36 -34.83
C PRO A 66 -4.01 19.79 -33.53
N ARG A 67 -4.04 21.09 -33.25
CA ARG A 67 -3.72 21.60 -31.90
C ARG A 67 -4.51 20.71 -30.92
N PRO A 68 -3.98 20.38 -29.73
CA PRO A 68 -4.85 19.94 -28.65
C PRO A 68 -5.72 21.14 -28.25
N SER A 69 -6.73 21.44 -29.07
CA SER A 69 -7.74 22.43 -28.78
C SER A 69 -8.75 21.75 -27.89
N GLY A 70 -8.77 22.19 -26.64
CA GLY A 70 -9.77 21.75 -25.69
C GLY A 70 -9.09 21.23 -24.45
N ARG A 71 -9.11 22.08 -23.43
CA ARG A 71 -9.43 21.65 -22.08
C ARG A 71 -10.73 20.83 -22.21
N GLN A 72 -10.60 19.53 -22.45
CA GLN A 72 -11.73 18.61 -22.52
C GLN A 72 -12.37 18.75 -21.14
N LYS A 73 -13.54 19.39 -21.06
CA LYS A 73 -14.37 19.34 -19.86
C LYS A 73 -14.73 17.86 -19.71
N ILE A 74 -13.92 17.12 -18.96
CA ILE A 74 -14.24 15.77 -18.53
C ILE A 74 -15.48 15.96 -17.66
N LYS A 75 -16.65 15.68 -18.24
CA LYS A 75 -17.87 15.55 -17.45
C LYS A 75 -17.59 14.39 -16.50
N MET A 76 -17.41 14.71 -15.22
CA MET A 76 -17.23 13.69 -14.19
C MET A 76 -18.53 12.89 -14.12
N SER A 77 -18.55 11.73 -14.78
CA SER A 77 -19.61 10.76 -14.59
C SER A 77 -19.37 10.05 -13.27
N PHE A 78 -20.43 9.82 -12.50
CA PHE A 78 -20.33 9.04 -11.27
C PHE A 78 -19.76 7.65 -11.59
N GLY A 79 -18.74 7.23 -10.84
CA GLY A 79 -18.06 5.95 -11.04
C GLY A 79 -16.98 5.92 -12.12
N ASP A 80 -16.63 7.04 -12.77
CA ASP A 80 -15.54 7.10 -13.73
C ASP A 80 -14.17 7.21 -13.02
N PHE A 81 -13.26 6.27 -13.32
CA PHE A 81 -11.91 6.22 -12.77
C PHE A 81 -10.89 7.06 -13.55
N THR A 82 -11.26 7.62 -14.70
CA THR A 82 -10.33 8.28 -15.63
C THR A 82 -9.52 9.40 -14.95
N ASN A 83 -10.14 10.22 -14.11
CA ASN A 83 -9.44 11.31 -13.42
C ASN A 83 -8.50 10.79 -12.32
N PHE A 84 -8.93 9.77 -11.56
CA PHE A 84 -8.11 9.18 -10.51
C PHE A 84 -6.88 8.49 -11.11
N CYS A 85 -7.07 7.72 -12.18
CA CYS A 85 -6.01 7.01 -12.86
C CYS A 85 -5.01 7.91 -13.59
N ARG A 86 -5.46 9.04 -14.13
CA ARG A 86 -4.54 10.03 -14.71
C ARG A 86 -3.70 10.75 -13.67
N THR A 87 -4.20 10.89 -12.44
CA THR A 87 -3.54 11.64 -11.37
C THR A 87 -2.60 10.76 -10.53
N ALA A 88 -3.01 9.53 -10.25
CA ALA A 88 -2.33 8.61 -9.35
C ALA A 88 -2.00 7.28 -10.05
N PRO A 89 -0.77 6.74 -9.90
CA PRO A 89 -0.39 5.45 -10.45
C PRO A 89 -0.93 4.30 -9.57
N LEU A 90 -2.24 4.06 -9.63
CA LEU A 90 -2.90 2.98 -8.90
C LEU A 90 -2.83 1.67 -9.70
N PRO A 91 -2.57 0.51 -9.08
CA PRO A 91 -2.53 -0.77 -9.79
C PRO A 91 -3.82 -1.12 -10.56
N LEU A 92 -4.99 -0.73 -10.03
CA LEU A 92 -6.27 -0.94 -10.70
C LEU A 92 -6.39 -0.24 -12.07
N CYS A 93 -5.62 0.83 -12.28
CA CYS A 93 -5.73 1.65 -13.48
C CYS A 93 -5.17 0.97 -14.72
N ALA A 94 -4.23 0.04 -14.56
CA ALA A 94 -3.74 -0.78 -15.66
C ALA A 94 -4.74 -1.87 -16.10
N SER A 95 -5.88 -2.03 -15.41
CA SER A 95 -6.94 -3.00 -15.76
C SER A 95 -8.30 -2.35 -16.04
N VAL A 96 -8.36 -1.02 -16.07
CA VAL A 96 -9.60 -0.24 -16.24
C VAL A 96 -9.41 0.82 -17.31
N GLY A 97 -10.42 1.04 -18.15
CA GLY A 97 -10.45 2.10 -19.15
C GLY A 97 -10.78 1.66 -20.58
N PRO A 98 -10.93 2.62 -21.50
CA PRO A 98 -11.16 2.33 -22.91
C PRO A 98 -9.90 1.75 -23.56
N ILE A 99 -10.09 0.79 -24.46
CA ILE A 99 -9.01 0.27 -25.32
C ILE A 99 -8.63 1.39 -26.29
N THR A 100 -7.43 1.95 -26.14
CA THR A 100 -6.94 3.01 -27.03
C THR A 100 -6.07 2.41 -28.13
N ALA A 101 -6.19 2.87 -29.37
CA ALA A 101 -5.46 2.29 -30.51
C ALA A 101 -3.92 2.43 -30.44
N VAL A 102 -3.38 3.13 -29.44
CA VAL A 102 -1.94 3.40 -29.24
C VAL A 102 -1.32 2.44 -28.21
N SER A 103 -2.12 1.91 -27.29
CA SER A 103 -1.72 0.84 -26.37
C SER A 103 -2.50 -0.40 -26.75
N SER A 104 -1.85 -1.49 -27.17
CA SER A 104 -2.49 -2.74 -27.57
C SER A 104 -3.15 -3.50 -26.40
N GLY A 105 -3.63 -2.79 -25.37
CA GLY A 105 -4.21 -3.31 -24.14
C GLY A 105 -5.23 -2.36 -23.49
N VAL A 106 -5.92 -2.88 -22.48
CA VAL A 106 -6.85 -2.13 -21.60
C VAL A 106 -6.01 -1.44 -20.53
N GLY A 107 -6.30 -0.17 -20.21
CA GLY A 107 -5.66 0.55 -19.11
C GLY A 107 -5.60 2.06 -19.31
N ILE A 108 -5.55 2.81 -18.20
CA ILE A 108 -5.34 4.25 -18.19
C ILE A 108 -4.01 4.54 -17.49
N ASP A 109 -3.07 5.09 -18.25
CA ASP A 109 -1.77 5.48 -17.70
C ASP A 109 -1.86 6.80 -16.93
N ALA A 110 -1.09 6.90 -15.85
CA ALA A 110 -0.93 8.13 -15.09
C ALA A 110 -0.07 9.14 -15.85
N ASN A 111 -0.36 10.44 -15.69
CA ASN A 111 0.42 11.51 -16.32
C ASN A 111 1.88 11.52 -15.85
N CYS A 112 2.09 11.16 -14.58
CA CYS A 112 3.39 11.12 -13.94
C CYS A 112 3.44 9.94 -12.97
N TYR A 113 4.50 9.14 -13.07
CA TYR A 113 4.80 8.02 -12.17
C TYR A 113 6.31 7.96 -11.90
N ALA A 114 6.69 7.27 -10.82
CA ALA A 114 8.09 7.11 -10.44
C ALA A 114 8.86 6.27 -11.48
N ARG A 115 10.11 6.65 -11.78
CA ARG A 115 10.94 5.93 -12.75
C ARG A 115 11.21 4.51 -12.29
N ASN A 116 11.18 3.58 -13.24
CA ASN A 116 11.60 2.21 -13.01
C ASN A 116 13.12 2.15 -12.91
N ILE A 117 13.61 1.24 -12.08
CA ILE A 117 15.05 1.01 -11.92
C ILE A 117 15.35 -0.42 -12.39
N GLU A 118 16.36 -0.54 -13.23
CA GLU A 118 16.88 -1.84 -13.67
C GLU A 118 17.91 -2.31 -12.65
N LEU A 119 17.60 -3.41 -11.97
CA LEU A 119 18.50 -4.05 -11.02
C LEU A 119 18.68 -5.52 -11.44
N ALA A 120 19.93 -5.93 -11.67
CA ALA A 120 20.30 -7.32 -11.98
C ALA A 120 19.42 -8.01 -13.05
N ASN A 121 19.26 -7.38 -14.23
CA ASN A 121 18.43 -7.84 -15.35
C ASN A 121 16.91 -7.92 -15.06
N THR A 122 16.44 -7.33 -13.96
CA THR A 122 15.02 -7.19 -13.65
C THR A 122 14.63 -5.72 -13.53
N ILE A 123 13.47 -5.37 -14.09
CA ILE A 123 12.91 -4.02 -13.98
C ILE A 123 12.03 -4.02 -12.74
N ILE A 124 12.40 -3.21 -11.74
CA ILE A 124 11.58 -3.03 -10.54
C ILE A 124 10.81 -1.72 -10.70
N PHE A 125 9.49 -1.82 -10.57
CA PHE A 125 8.59 -0.69 -10.61
C PHE A 125 8.50 -0.06 -9.22
N GLN A 126 8.37 1.28 -9.16
CA GLN A 126 8.09 2.04 -7.94
C GLN A 126 8.91 1.64 -6.68
N MET A 127 10.23 1.51 -6.83
CA MET A 127 11.13 1.03 -5.77
C MET A 127 10.95 1.73 -4.42
N ALA A 128 10.70 3.04 -4.41
CA ALA A 128 10.48 3.81 -3.19
C ALA A 128 9.24 3.33 -2.40
N THR A 129 8.13 3.12 -3.10
CA THR A 129 6.88 2.61 -2.51
C THR A 129 7.06 1.19 -2.01
N SER A 130 7.74 0.33 -2.79
CA SER A 130 8.08 -1.04 -2.38
C SER A 130 8.90 -1.08 -1.09
N ALA A 131 9.87 -0.17 -0.93
CA ALA A 131 10.64 -0.06 0.31
C ALA A 131 9.76 0.26 1.53
N ILE A 132 8.77 1.14 1.38
CA ILE A 132 7.81 1.45 2.45
C ILE A 132 6.93 0.26 2.79
N HIS A 133 6.50 -0.53 1.81
CA HIS A 133 5.76 -1.76 2.09
C HIS A 133 6.58 -2.77 2.90
N ILE A 134 7.89 -2.89 2.65
CA ILE A 134 8.80 -3.72 3.47
C ILE A 134 8.87 -3.21 4.90
N VAL A 135 9.02 -1.89 5.10
CA VAL A 135 8.99 -1.26 6.42
C VAL A 135 7.63 -1.51 7.11
N ALA A 136 6.53 -1.39 6.37
CA ALA A 136 5.18 -1.64 6.87
C ALA A 136 5.00 -3.10 7.33
N LEU A 137 5.52 -4.07 6.57
CA LEU A 137 5.52 -5.48 6.98
C LEU A 137 6.33 -5.69 8.27
N ALA A 138 7.54 -5.14 8.37
CA ALA A 138 8.36 -5.25 9.57
C ALA A 138 7.66 -4.64 10.80
N MET A 139 7.09 -3.44 10.65
CA MET A 139 6.31 -2.78 11.71
C MET A 139 5.07 -3.59 12.11
N THR A 140 4.39 -4.22 11.14
CA THR A 140 3.23 -5.08 11.40
C THR A 140 3.61 -6.29 12.23
N VAL A 141 4.75 -6.92 11.96
CA VAL A 141 5.27 -8.03 12.76
C VAL A 141 5.55 -7.58 14.19
N ILE A 142 6.19 -6.43 14.39
CA ILE A 142 6.47 -5.88 15.73
C ILE A 142 5.17 -5.61 16.50
N MET A 143 4.18 -4.97 15.87
CA MET A 143 2.86 -4.74 16.49
C MET A 143 2.19 -6.06 16.88
N LEU A 144 2.23 -7.06 15.99
CA LEU A 144 1.64 -8.38 16.25
C LEU A 144 2.30 -9.09 17.44
N LEU A 145 3.63 -9.00 17.58
CA LEU A 145 4.35 -9.54 18.73
C LEU A 145 3.93 -8.87 20.05
N HIS A 146 3.80 -7.53 20.06
CA HIS A 146 3.33 -6.80 21.25
C HIS A 146 1.90 -7.17 21.65
N VAL A 147 0.99 -7.26 20.68
CA VAL A 147 -0.41 -7.66 20.94
C VAL A 147 -0.48 -9.07 21.54
N ARG A 148 0.34 -10.00 21.03
CA ARG A 148 0.41 -11.37 21.56
C ARG A 148 1.01 -11.46 22.95
N GLY A 149 1.82 -10.48 23.36
CA GLY A 149 2.38 -10.39 24.70
C GLY A 149 1.37 -10.05 25.79
N LYS A 150 0.18 -9.52 25.45
CA LYS A 150 -0.88 -9.21 26.41
C LYS A 150 -1.81 -10.41 26.62
N PHE A 151 -1.85 -10.98 27.83
CA PHE A 151 -2.59 -12.22 28.10
C PHE A 151 -4.08 -12.04 28.46
N THR A 152 -4.48 -10.86 28.94
CA THR A 152 -5.86 -10.59 29.40
C THR A 152 -6.59 -9.48 28.64
N ALA A 153 -5.95 -8.93 27.59
CA ALA A 153 -6.51 -7.85 26.78
C ALA A 153 -7.81 -8.22 26.04
N VAL A 154 -8.80 -7.35 26.21
CA VAL A 154 -10.06 -7.36 25.46
C VAL A 154 -9.77 -7.13 23.96
N GLY A 155 -10.35 -7.95 23.12
CA GLY A 155 -10.36 -7.86 21.67
C GLY A 155 -9.09 -8.40 21.04
N ARG A 156 -8.27 -9.11 21.81
CA ARG A 156 -6.94 -9.54 21.37
C ARG A 156 -6.99 -10.44 20.15
N LYS A 157 -7.87 -11.45 20.12
CA LYS A 157 -7.90 -12.41 19.00
C LYS A 157 -8.47 -11.74 17.73
N GLU A 158 -9.38 -10.80 17.92
CA GLU A 158 -10.09 -10.04 16.91
C GLU A 158 -9.13 -9.02 16.24
N ILE A 159 -8.39 -8.23 17.02
CA ILE A 159 -7.40 -7.29 16.50
C ILE A 159 -6.20 -8.00 15.85
N ILE A 160 -5.79 -9.17 16.37
CA ILE A 160 -4.78 -10.01 15.71
C ILE A 160 -5.23 -10.39 14.29
N THR A 161 -6.52 -10.69 14.10
CA THR A 161 -7.06 -11.02 12.78
C THR A 161 -6.98 -9.82 11.83
N PHE A 162 -7.19 -8.59 12.33
CA PHE A 162 -6.97 -7.36 11.56
C PHE A 162 -5.51 -7.19 11.12
N PHE A 163 -4.53 -7.37 12.03
CA PHE A 163 -3.12 -7.25 11.67
C PHE A 163 -2.66 -8.34 10.69
N TYR A 164 -3.18 -9.56 10.79
CA TYR A 164 -2.90 -10.60 9.78
C TYR A 164 -3.45 -10.23 8.40
N LEU A 165 -4.65 -9.67 8.31
CA LEU A 165 -5.21 -9.17 7.04
C LEU A 165 -4.39 -7.98 6.49
N TYR A 166 -3.93 -7.08 7.35
CA TYR A 166 -3.05 -5.97 6.95
C TYR A 166 -1.70 -6.45 6.43
N MET A 167 -1.10 -7.44 7.10
CA MET A 167 0.13 -8.07 6.64
C MET A 167 -0.05 -8.73 5.27
N LEU A 168 -1.15 -9.47 5.07
CA LEU A 168 -1.49 -10.11 3.80
C LEU A 168 -1.71 -9.06 2.68
N LEU A 169 -2.49 -8.01 2.95
CA LEU A 169 -2.72 -6.90 2.01
C LEU A 169 -1.41 -6.20 1.62
N THR A 170 -0.55 -5.92 2.59
CA THR A 170 0.72 -5.22 2.36
C THR A 170 1.68 -6.10 1.55
N PHE A 171 1.70 -7.40 1.82
CA PHE A 171 2.48 -8.36 1.04
C PHE A 171 2.05 -8.40 -0.44
N PHE A 172 0.74 -8.53 -0.71
CA PHE A 172 0.25 -8.51 -2.09
C PHE A 172 0.42 -7.13 -2.76
N SER A 173 0.26 -6.03 -2.02
CA SER A 173 0.54 -4.69 -2.52
C SER A 173 2.02 -4.53 -2.90
N LEU A 174 2.94 -5.06 -2.10
CA LEU A 174 4.36 -5.12 -2.44
C LEU A 174 4.62 -5.89 -3.74
N CYS A 175 4.01 -7.07 -3.93
CA CYS A 175 4.17 -7.86 -5.15
C CYS A 175 3.68 -7.13 -6.40
N VAL A 176 2.53 -6.44 -6.28
CA VAL A 176 1.92 -5.69 -7.39
C VAL A 176 2.72 -4.43 -7.70
N ASP A 177 3.08 -3.63 -6.69
CA ASP A 177 3.76 -2.35 -6.86
C ASP A 177 5.23 -2.52 -7.27
N ALA A 178 5.92 -3.57 -6.79
CA ALA A 178 7.28 -3.90 -7.24
C ALA A 178 7.32 -4.44 -8.68
N GLY A 179 6.17 -4.78 -9.25
CA GLY A 179 6.02 -5.36 -10.58
C GLY A 179 6.53 -6.79 -10.71
N VAL A 180 6.42 -7.58 -9.63
CA VAL A 180 6.63 -9.05 -9.69
C VAL A 180 5.70 -9.67 -10.74
N VAL A 181 4.50 -9.11 -10.85
CA VAL A 181 3.57 -9.39 -11.94
C VAL A 181 3.50 -8.14 -12.82
N PRO A 182 4.05 -8.17 -14.05
CA PRO A 182 4.08 -6.98 -14.89
C PRO A 182 2.68 -6.62 -15.40
N PRO A 183 2.36 -5.32 -15.53
CA PRO A 183 1.10 -4.87 -16.12
C PRO A 183 1.00 -5.35 -17.57
N GLY A 184 -0.19 -5.77 -17.99
CA GLY A 184 -0.43 -6.37 -19.31
C GLY A 184 -0.20 -7.88 -19.38
N SER A 185 0.30 -8.52 -18.32
CA SER A 185 0.34 -9.98 -18.22
C SER A 185 -1.02 -10.56 -17.81
N ASN A 186 -1.34 -11.77 -18.28
CA ASN A 186 -2.57 -12.48 -17.93
C ASN A 186 -2.85 -12.60 -16.40
N PRO A 187 -1.85 -12.86 -15.52
CA PRO A 187 -2.09 -12.93 -14.08
C PRO A 187 -2.34 -11.57 -13.42
N TYR A 188 -1.93 -10.45 -14.01
CA TYR A 188 -2.02 -9.11 -13.41
C TYR A 188 -3.42 -8.75 -12.84
N PRO A 189 -4.53 -8.87 -13.60
CA PRO A 189 -5.86 -8.52 -13.09
C PRO A 189 -6.29 -9.37 -11.88
N TYR A 190 -5.79 -10.60 -11.74
CA TYR A 190 -6.10 -11.46 -10.59
C TYR A 190 -5.41 -10.98 -9.31
N PHE A 191 -4.15 -10.55 -9.41
CA PHE A 191 -3.41 -10.00 -8.27
C PHE A 191 -3.96 -8.65 -7.82
N VAL A 192 -4.35 -7.80 -8.77
CA VAL A 192 -5.01 -6.52 -8.46
C VAL A 192 -6.39 -6.75 -7.84
N ALA A 193 -7.18 -7.69 -8.38
CA ALA A 193 -8.46 -8.05 -7.77
C ALA A 193 -8.29 -8.60 -6.34
N LEU A 194 -7.24 -9.39 -6.11
CA LEU A 194 -6.88 -9.91 -4.80
C LEU A 194 -6.53 -8.77 -3.82
N GLN A 195 -5.71 -7.81 -4.24
CA GLN A 195 -5.38 -6.61 -3.48
C GLN A 195 -6.65 -5.80 -3.11
N ASN A 196 -7.55 -5.57 -4.06
CA ASN A 196 -8.82 -4.87 -3.83
C ASN A 196 -9.73 -5.63 -2.84
N GLY A 197 -9.79 -6.95 -2.99
CA GLY A 197 -10.51 -7.84 -2.07
C GLY A 197 -9.98 -7.71 -0.64
N LEU A 198 -8.67 -7.81 -0.47
CA LEU A 198 -8.01 -7.70 0.83
C LEU A 198 -8.19 -6.32 1.47
N ALA A 199 -8.19 -5.26 0.67
CA ALA A 199 -8.46 -3.92 1.15
C ALA A 199 -9.86 -3.79 1.76
N SER A 200 -10.90 -4.32 1.09
CA SER A 200 -12.25 -4.32 1.63
C SER A 200 -12.41 -5.25 2.84
N ALA A 201 -11.75 -6.41 2.83
CA ALA A 201 -11.74 -7.34 3.96
C ALA A 201 -11.15 -6.70 5.22
N LEU A 202 -10.06 -5.94 5.06
CA LEU A 202 -9.41 -5.21 6.15
C LEU A 202 -10.33 -4.14 6.74
N VAL A 203 -11.00 -3.35 5.90
CA VAL A 203 -11.94 -2.31 6.35
C VAL A 203 -13.15 -2.92 7.04
N THR A 204 -13.70 -4.01 6.51
CA THR A 204 -14.81 -4.73 7.15
C THR A 204 -14.37 -5.33 8.49
N CYS A 205 -13.17 -5.92 8.56
CA CYS A 205 -12.61 -6.43 9.81
C CYS A 205 -12.47 -5.33 10.85
N LEU A 206 -11.97 -4.15 10.47
CA LEU A 206 -11.87 -2.98 11.34
C LEU A 206 -13.23 -2.53 11.86
N LEU A 207 -14.25 -2.49 10.99
CA LEU A 207 -15.62 -2.18 11.40
C LEU A 207 -16.16 -3.16 12.45
N ILE A 208 -15.99 -4.47 12.23
CA ILE A 208 -16.44 -5.49 13.18
C ILE A 208 -15.69 -5.37 14.52
N ASN A 209 -14.38 -5.13 14.49
CA ASN A 209 -13.59 -4.83 15.70
C ASN A 209 -14.16 -3.63 16.47
N GLY A 210 -14.73 -2.64 15.78
CA GLY A 210 -15.36 -1.50 16.45
C GLY A 210 -16.61 -1.84 17.25
N PHE A 211 -17.35 -2.87 16.86
CA PHE A 211 -18.51 -3.34 17.64
C PHE A 211 -18.08 -4.15 18.87
N VAL A 212 -16.94 -4.83 18.83
CA VAL A 212 -16.41 -5.61 19.96
C VAL A 212 -16.10 -4.72 21.16
N GLY A 213 -15.68 -3.46 20.93
CA GLY A 213 -15.43 -2.50 22.01
C GLY A 213 -16.66 -2.17 22.88
N PHE A 214 -17.88 -2.35 22.35
CA PHE A 214 -19.12 -2.16 23.11
C PHE A 214 -19.53 -3.40 23.92
N GLN A 215 -18.75 -4.49 23.87
CA GLN A 215 -19.05 -5.77 24.51
C GLN A 215 -20.44 -6.32 24.14
N LEU A 216 -20.94 -6.00 22.93
CA LEU A 216 -22.21 -6.56 22.42
C LEU A 216 -22.13 -8.08 22.28
N TYR A 217 -20.93 -8.58 21.99
CA TYR A 217 -20.57 -9.99 22.04
C TYR A 217 -19.48 -10.17 23.09
N GLU A 218 -19.56 -11.27 23.84
CA GLU A 218 -18.47 -11.69 24.71
C GLU A 218 -17.20 -11.88 23.88
N ASP A 219 -16.16 -11.15 24.26
CA ASP A 219 -14.86 -11.14 23.60
C ASP A 219 -14.21 -12.53 23.60
N GLY A 220 -13.54 -12.90 22.50
CA GLY A 220 -12.81 -14.15 22.42
C GLY A 220 -13.69 -15.41 22.34
N THR A 221 -15.02 -15.25 22.33
CA THR A 221 -15.96 -16.33 22.02
C THR A 221 -15.75 -16.84 20.59
N PRO A 222 -15.97 -18.14 20.34
CA PRO A 222 -15.87 -18.67 18.98
C PRO A 222 -16.87 -17.98 18.03
N MET A 223 -18.02 -17.54 18.54
CA MET A 223 -19.04 -16.83 17.76
C MET A 223 -18.53 -15.47 17.26
N SER A 224 -17.91 -14.65 18.14
CA SER A 224 -17.28 -13.37 17.77
C SER A 224 -16.26 -13.56 16.64
N LEU A 225 -15.36 -14.54 16.79
CA LEU A 225 -14.28 -14.78 15.84
C LEU A 225 -14.79 -15.31 14.49
N TRP A 226 -15.78 -16.22 14.49
CA TRP A 226 -16.36 -16.72 13.25
C TRP A 226 -17.16 -15.65 12.52
N MET A 227 -17.89 -14.79 13.25
CA MET A 227 -18.58 -13.65 12.64
C MET A 227 -17.58 -12.70 11.95
N LEU A 228 -16.50 -12.33 12.65
CA LEU A 228 -15.45 -11.47 12.09
C LEU A 228 -14.82 -12.09 10.84
N ARG A 229 -14.49 -13.39 10.87
CA ARG A 229 -13.89 -14.10 9.73
C ARG A 229 -14.84 -14.23 8.55
N LEU A 230 -16.11 -14.58 8.79
CA LEU A 230 -17.09 -14.75 7.72
C LEU A 230 -17.47 -13.39 7.09
N CYS A 231 -17.64 -12.34 7.89
CA CYS A 231 -17.92 -11.00 7.37
C CYS A 231 -16.76 -10.45 6.54
N SER A 232 -15.52 -10.60 7.04
CA SER A 232 -14.33 -10.17 6.28
C SER A 232 -14.12 -11.01 5.02
N LEU A 233 -14.35 -12.33 5.07
CA LEU A 233 -14.30 -13.20 3.89
C LEU A 233 -15.41 -12.88 2.87
N ALA A 234 -16.61 -12.52 3.33
CA ALA A 234 -17.69 -12.10 2.45
C ALA A 234 -17.35 -10.78 1.74
N ALA A 235 -16.85 -9.78 2.48
CA ALA A 235 -16.40 -8.51 1.89
C ALA A 235 -15.24 -8.69 0.91
N PHE A 236 -14.29 -9.58 1.25
CA PHE A 236 -13.24 -10.03 0.35
C PHE A 236 -13.81 -10.59 -0.94
N ALA A 237 -14.69 -11.59 -0.85
CA ALA A 237 -15.25 -12.30 -2.00
C ALA A 237 -16.06 -11.36 -2.90
N ILE A 238 -16.89 -10.49 -2.32
CA ILE A 238 -17.68 -9.51 -3.08
C ILE A 238 -16.74 -8.58 -3.86
N SER A 239 -15.76 -7.98 -3.20
CA SER A 239 -14.82 -7.03 -3.83
C SER A 239 -13.91 -7.69 -4.86
N PHE A 240 -13.46 -8.92 -4.58
CA PHE A 240 -12.64 -9.74 -5.48
C PHE A 240 -13.42 -10.11 -6.75
N LEU A 241 -14.63 -10.64 -6.62
CA LEU A 241 -15.46 -11.06 -7.75
C LEU A 241 -15.91 -9.87 -8.60
N VAL A 242 -16.28 -8.74 -7.98
CA VAL A 242 -16.64 -7.52 -8.71
C VAL A 242 -15.44 -6.95 -9.45
N SER A 243 -14.24 -6.97 -8.85
CA SER A 243 -13.00 -6.57 -9.53
C SER A 243 -12.71 -7.47 -10.73
N LEU A 244 -12.74 -8.80 -10.57
CA LEU A 244 -12.53 -9.74 -11.66
C LEU A 244 -13.56 -9.61 -12.77
N ALA A 245 -14.84 -9.47 -12.41
CA ALA A 245 -15.90 -9.29 -13.39
C ALA A 245 -15.71 -7.99 -14.19
N THR A 246 -15.22 -6.94 -13.54
CA THR A 246 -14.89 -5.67 -14.22
C THR A 246 -13.71 -5.84 -15.17
N PHE A 247 -12.62 -6.49 -14.74
CA PHE A 247 -11.41 -6.63 -15.55
C PHE A 247 -11.59 -7.59 -16.74
N ASN A 248 -12.28 -8.72 -16.54
CA ASN A 248 -12.50 -9.74 -17.57
C ASN A 248 -13.79 -9.54 -18.39
N SER A 249 -14.50 -8.43 -18.18
CA SER A 249 -15.78 -8.14 -18.83
C SER A 249 -16.86 -9.22 -18.62
N TRP A 250 -17.00 -9.72 -17.39
CA TRP A 250 -18.01 -10.73 -17.04
C TRP A 250 -19.26 -10.08 -16.44
N ALA A 251 -20.40 -10.78 -16.54
CA ALA A 251 -21.67 -10.40 -15.90
C ALA A 251 -22.18 -8.98 -16.27
N GLY A 252 -21.89 -8.49 -17.48
CA GLY A 252 -22.31 -7.15 -17.93
C GLY A 252 -21.51 -5.99 -17.33
N LEU A 253 -20.55 -6.29 -16.45
CA LEU A 253 -19.49 -5.37 -16.06
C LEU A 253 -18.38 -5.42 -17.11
N GLY A 254 -17.64 -4.33 -17.25
CA GLY A 254 -16.51 -4.29 -18.16
C GLY A 254 -15.55 -3.16 -17.81
N PRO A 255 -14.35 -3.14 -18.41
CA PRO A 255 -13.33 -2.13 -18.10
C PRO A 255 -13.77 -0.69 -18.37
N THR A 256 -14.80 -0.50 -19.20
CA THR A 256 -15.39 0.80 -19.52
C THR A 256 -16.59 1.16 -18.63
N ASN A 257 -17.19 0.19 -17.93
CA ASN A 257 -18.30 0.40 -17.00
C ASN A 257 -17.87 -0.02 -15.59
N THR A 258 -17.30 0.93 -14.86
CA THR A 258 -16.62 0.72 -13.59
C THR A 258 -17.43 1.20 -12.38
N VAL A 259 -18.71 1.49 -12.57
CA VAL A 259 -19.61 1.95 -11.49
C VAL A 259 -19.67 0.93 -10.35
N GLY A 260 -19.79 -0.36 -10.68
CA GLY A 260 -19.81 -1.44 -9.67
C GLY A 260 -18.53 -1.50 -8.84
N LEU A 261 -17.37 -1.39 -9.51
CA LEU A 261 -16.07 -1.36 -8.86
C LEU A 261 -15.93 -0.15 -7.92
N PHE A 262 -16.38 1.03 -8.36
CA PHE A 262 -16.34 2.25 -7.55
C PHE A 262 -17.20 2.13 -6.28
N VAL A 263 -18.42 1.61 -6.42
CA VAL A 263 -19.35 1.45 -5.27
C VAL A 263 -18.76 0.51 -4.23
N VAL A 264 -18.24 -0.63 -4.63
CA VAL A 264 -17.73 -1.64 -3.68
C VAL A 264 -16.40 -1.21 -3.07
N LEU A 265 -15.46 -0.69 -3.86
CA LEU A 265 -14.11 -0.41 -3.38
C LEU A 265 -13.99 0.94 -2.66
N TYR A 266 -14.73 1.97 -3.08
CA TYR A 266 -14.64 3.30 -2.50
C TYR A 266 -15.82 3.60 -1.59
N LEU A 267 -17.05 3.55 -2.11
CA LEU A 267 -18.23 4.02 -1.37
C LEU A 267 -18.51 3.15 -0.14
N LEU A 268 -18.58 1.83 -0.31
CA LEU A 268 -18.89 0.90 0.77
C LEU A 268 -17.79 0.92 1.83
N ASN A 269 -16.52 0.87 1.45
CA ASN A 269 -15.40 0.96 2.40
C ASN A 269 -15.37 2.31 3.13
N ALA A 270 -15.67 3.43 2.46
CA ALA A 270 -15.74 4.74 3.10
C ALA A 270 -16.87 4.81 4.14
N VAL A 271 -18.05 4.27 3.84
CA VAL A 271 -19.16 4.19 4.80
C VAL A 271 -18.79 3.33 6.01
N GLN A 272 -18.15 2.18 5.80
CA GLN A 272 -17.69 1.33 6.90
C GLN A 272 -16.67 2.03 7.80
N LEU A 273 -15.69 2.73 7.24
CA LEU A 273 -14.73 3.52 8.01
C LEU A 273 -15.40 4.66 8.79
N PHE A 274 -16.38 5.33 8.18
CA PHE A 274 -17.14 6.39 8.85
C PHE A 274 -17.93 5.84 10.04
N VAL A 275 -18.63 4.71 9.87
CA VAL A 275 -19.36 4.05 10.96
C VAL A 275 -18.39 3.63 12.07
N TYR A 276 -17.25 3.02 11.73
CA TYR A 276 -16.20 2.68 12.69
C TYR A 276 -15.76 3.90 13.50
N LEU A 277 -15.47 5.02 12.82
CA LEU A 277 -15.04 6.26 13.48
C LEU A 277 -16.08 6.79 14.46
N VAL A 278 -17.35 6.86 14.05
CA VAL A 278 -18.45 7.31 14.91
C VAL A 278 -18.57 6.40 16.13
N LEU A 279 -18.49 5.08 15.94
CA LEU A 279 -18.53 4.10 17.01
C LEU A 279 -17.37 4.30 18.00
N GLN A 280 -16.13 4.48 17.55
CA GLN A 280 -14.99 4.71 18.45
C GLN A 280 -15.13 6.02 19.24
N ILE A 281 -15.60 7.09 18.60
CA ILE A 281 -15.83 8.36 19.29
C ILE A 281 -16.90 8.19 20.37
N ILE A 282 -18.00 7.49 20.08
CA ILE A 282 -19.05 7.23 21.08
C ILE A 282 -18.49 6.41 22.25
N LEU A 283 -17.72 5.35 21.97
CA LEU A 283 -17.12 4.50 22.98
C LEU A 283 -16.21 5.32 23.92
N VAL A 284 -15.28 6.09 23.35
CA VAL A 284 -14.35 6.89 24.15
C VAL A 284 -15.10 7.96 24.93
N THR A 285 -16.08 8.64 24.34
CA THR A 285 -16.78 9.77 24.98
C THR A 285 -17.79 9.35 26.04
N ARG A 286 -18.45 8.21 25.88
CA ARG A 286 -19.53 7.75 26.77
C ARG A 286 -19.08 6.72 27.79
N THR A 287 -18.12 5.87 27.46
CA THR A 287 -17.75 4.72 28.29
C THR A 287 -16.45 4.96 29.07
N LEU A 288 -15.42 5.51 28.43
CA LEU A 288 -14.11 5.70 29.06
C LEU A 288 -14.01 7.00 29.85
N GLN A 289 -13.35 6.93 31.02
CA GLN A 289 -12.99 8.10 31.82
C GLN A 289 -11.73 8.81 31.30
N ASP A 290 -10.73 8.04 30.84
CA ASP A 290 -9.53 8.59 30.19
C ASP A 290 -9.84 9.00 28.75
N ARG A 291 -9.54 10.27 28.42
CA ARG A 291 -9.75 10.85 27.09
C ARG A 291 -8.50 10.80 26.21
N TRP A 292 -7.37 10.33 26.72
CA TRP A 292 -6.14 10.21 25.94
C TRP A 292 -6.30 9.43 24.62
N PRO A 293 -7.08 8.33 24.55
CA PRO A 293 -7.34 7.60 23.29
C PRO A 293 -8.02 8.44 22.19
N MET A 294 -8.67 9.55 22.54
CA MET A 294 -9.27 10.45 21.55
C MET A 294 -8.21 11.10 20.65
N GLY A 295 -7.01 11.35 21.19
CA GLY A 295 -5.87 11.82 20.41
C GLY A 295 -5.46 10.82 19.33
N ASP A 296 -5.41 9.52 19.69
CA ASP A 296 -5.05 8.46 18.73
C ASP A 296 -6.03 8.38 17.56
N ILE A 297 -7.33 8.50 17.84
CA ILE A 297 -8.37 8.55 16.80
C ILE A 297 -8.16 9.75 15.88
N ILE A 298 -7.95 10.95 16.43
CA ILE A 298 -7.79 12.18 15.64
C ILE A 298 -6.55 12.09 14.75
N PHE A 299 -5.41 11.65 15.28
CA PHE A 299 -4.19 11.49 14.49
C PHE A 299 -4.33 10.40 13.44
N GLY A 300 -4.99 9.28 13.75
CA GLY A 300 -5.26 8.22 12.77
C GLY A 300 -6.07 8.72 11.57
N VAL A 301 -7.11 9.49 11.83
CA VAL A 301 -7.95 10.11 10.78
C VAL A 301 -7.18 11.14 9.98
N LEU A 302 -6.38 11.98 10.66
CA LEU A 302 -5.55 12.98 10.02
C LEU A 302 -4.57 12.32 9.05
N PHE A 303 -3.84 11.28 9.48
CA PHE A 303 -2.91 10.57 8.62
C PHE A 303 -3.64 9.90 7.45
N PHE A 304 -4.76 9.21 7.69
CA PHE A 304 -5.52 8.57 6.63
C PHE A 304 -6.03 9.57 5.58
N VAL A 305 -6.72 10.63 6.00
CA VAL A 305 -7.27 11.66 5.09
C VAL A 305 -6.16 12.39 4.36
N THR A 306 -5.07 12.75 5.04
CA THR A 306 -3.91 13.37 4.41
C THR A 306 -3.31 12.47 3.33
N GLY A 307 -3.19 11.16 3.61
CA GLY A 307 -2.75 10.17 2.63
C GLY A 307 -3.64 10.10 1.39
N GLN A 308 -4.98 10.04 1.58
CA GLN A 308 -5.92 10.02 0.46
C GLN A 308 -5.87 11.31 -0.38
N VAL A 309 -5.76 12.47 0.28
CA VAL A 309 -5.66 13.77 -0.40
C VAL A 309 -4.35 13.87 -1.20
N ILE A 310 -3.22 13.43 -0.62
CA ILE A 310 -1.94 13.40 -1.32
C ILE A 310 -2.04 12.52 -2.57
N LEU A 311 -2.61 11.31 -2.43
CA LEU A 311 -2.74 10.36 -3.54
C LEU A 311 -3.63 10.90 -4.67
N TYR A 312 -4.86 11.30 -4.36
CA TYR A 312 -5.85 11.60 -5.40
C TYR A 312 -5.81 13.05 -5.90
N ALA A 313 -5.23 14.01 -5.17
CA ALA A 313 -5.22 15.41 -5.57
C ALA A 313 -3.82 15.95 -5.90
N PHE A 314 -2.76 15.45 -5.24
CA PHE A 314 -1.42 16.03 -5.35
C PHE A 314 -0.38 15.12 -6.02
N SER A 315 -0.70 13.86 -6.29
CA SER A 315 0.26 12.88 -6.84
C SER A 315 1.00 13.38 -8.10
N ASP A 316 0.28 13.90 -9.11
CA ASP A 316 0.89 14.45 -10.34
C ASP A 316 1.83 15.64 -10.05
N LYS A 317 1.43 16.55 -9.16
CA LYS A 317 2.25 17.72 -8.79
C LYS A 317 3.52 17.31 -8.06
N ILE A 318 3.42 16.36 -7.14
CA ILE A 318 4.54 15.85 -6.34
C ILE A 318 5.54 15.14 -7.27
N CYS A 319 5.03 14.28 -8.15
CA CYS A 319 5.85 13.52 -9.09
C CYS A 319 6.67 14.43 -10.03
N ASN A 320 6.04 15.47 -10.58
CA ASN A 320 6.74 16.45 -11.42
C ASN A 320 7.76 17.28 -10.62
N SER A 321 7.42 17.66 -9.37
CA SER A 321 8.32 18.46 -8.51
C SER A 321 9.55 17.68 -8.06
N LEU A 322 9.42 16.36 -7.91
CA LEU A 322 10.49 15.45 -7.50
C LEU A 322 11.13 14.74 -8.69
N SER A 323 11.03 15.30 -9.90
CA SER A 323 11.69 14.79 -11.12
C SER A 323 11.44 13.31 -11.41
N HIS A 324 10.24 12.80 -11.10
CA HIS A 324 9.85 11.38 -11.22
C HIS A 324 10.62 10.40 -10.31
N TYR A 325 11.23 10.85 -9.21
CA TYR A 325 11.84 9.94 -8.22
C TYR A 325 10.82 9.37 -7.22
N LEU A 326 9.86 10.20 -6.80
CA LEU A 326 8.79 9.83 -5.86
C LEU A 326 7.44 10.23 -6.45
N ASP A 327 6.39 9.46 -6.13
CA ASP A 327 5.02 9.71 -6.53
C ASP A 327 4.09 9.83 -5.30
N GLY A 328 2.80 10.11 -5.53
CA GLY A 328 1.83 10.18 -4.45
C GLY A 328 1.59 8.84 -3.74
N LEU A 329 1.87 7.71 -4.41
CA LEU A 329 1.70 6.38 -3.84
C LEU A 329 2.66 6.14 -2.68
N PHE A 330 3.92 6.58 -2.80
CA PHE A 330 4.90 6.54 -1.71
C PHE A 330 4.44 7.26 -0.44
N PHE A 331 3.94 8.48 -0.56
CA PHE A 331 3.47 9.24 0.61
C PHE A 331 2.17 8.66 1.18
N ALA A 332 1.29 8.14 0.32
CA ALA A 332 0.06 7.50 0.73
C ALA A 332 0.32 6.20 1.50
N THR A 333 1.30 5.39 1.10
CA THR A 333 1.67 4.16 1.85
C THR A 333 2.24 4.47 3.22
N ILE A 334 3.07 5.53 3.35
CA ILE A 334 3.54 6.01 4.67
C ILE A 334 2.36 6.45 5.53
N CYS A 335 1.46 7.27 4.99
CA CYS A 335 0.30 7.76 5.73
C CYS A 335 -0.64 6.62 6.14
N ASN A 336 -0.83 5.60 5.28
CA ASN A 336 -1.61 4.41 5.61
C ASN A 336 -0.94 3.58 6.73
N LEU A 337 0.39 3.41 6.69
CA LEU A 337 1.12 2.76 7.77
C LEU A 337 0.94 3.51 9.10
N LEU A 338 1.11 4.83 9.10
CA LEU A 338 0.90 5.67 10.28
C LEU A 338 -0.54 5.58 10.81
N ALA A 339 -1.54 5.56 9.92
CA ALA A 339 -2.94 5.38 10.32
C ALA A 339 -3.15 4.03 11.01
N VAL A 340 -2.60 2.94 10.49
CA VAL A 340 -2.68 1.61 11.12
C VAL A 340 -1.93 1.58 12.46
N MET A 341 -0.79 2.28 12.58
CA MET A 341 -0.09 2.43 13.86
C MET A 341 -0.93 3.19 14.89
N MET A 342 -1.72 4.19 14.48
CA MET A 342 -2.64 4.87 15.39
C MET A 342 -3.82 3.98 15.81
N VAL A 343 -4.32 3.10 14.92
CA VAL A 343 -5.30 2.07 15.30
C VAL A 343 -4.71 1.10 16.33
N TYR A 344 -3.45 0.69 16.17
CA TYR A 344 -2.73 -0.11 17.17
C TYR A 344 -2.61 0.62 18.52
N LYS A 345 -2.15 1.88 18.50
CA LYS A 345 -2.00 2.69 19.73
C LYS A 345 -3.34 2.91 20.43
N TYR A 346 -4.39 3.16 19.67
CA TYR A 346 -5.74 3.26 20.20
C TYR A 346 -6.14 1.98 20.93
N TRP A 347 -5.98 0.81 20.30
CA TRP A 347 -6.27 -0.48 20.94
C TRP A 347 -5.41 -0.74 22.18
N ASP A 348 -4.13 -0.39 22.12
CA ASP A 348 -3.19 -0.54 23.24
C ASP A 348 -3.60 0.36 24.41
N SER A 349 -4.06 1.58 24.13
CA SER A 349 -4.46 2.55 25.15
C SER A 349 -5.75 2.20 25.89
N ILE A 350 -6.67 1.46 25.26
CA ILE A 350 -7.91 1.01 25.90
C ILE A 350 -7.74 -0.32 26.65
N THR A 351 -6.55 -0.94 26.62
CA THR A 351 -6.22 -2.24 27.25
C THR A 351 -5.04 -2.13 28.23
N LYS A 352 -4.96 -1.00 28.96
CA LYS A 352 -3.81 -0.68 29.83
C LYS A 352 -3.82 -1.42 31.17
N GLU A 353 -5.00 -1.81 31.68
CA GLU A 353 -5.18 -2.41 33.03
C GLU A 353 -4.71 -3.87 33.17
N ASP A 354 -4.18 -4.49 32.12
CA ASP A 354 -3.75 -5.89 32.16
C ASP A 354 -2.29 -6.13 32.59
N LEU A 355 -1.43 -5.10 32.50
CA LEU A 355 0.00 -5.22 32.80
C LEU A 355 0.33 -4.97 34.28
N GLU A 356 -0.59 -4.37 35.04
CA GLU A 356 -0.43 -4.13 36.48
C GLU A 356 -0.65 -5.39 37.33
N PHE A 357 -1.26 -6.44 36.78
CA PHE A 357 -1.44 -7.72 37.46
C PHE A 357 -0.34 -8.74 37.17
N SER A 358 0.58 -8.45 36.24
CA SER A 358 1.87 -9.14 36.12
C SER A 358 2.91 -8.51 37.06
N VAL A 359 2.58 -8.33 38.33
CA VAL A 359 3.60 -8.16 39.37
C VAL A 359 4.35 -9.49 39.44
N GLY A 360 5.66 -9.44 39.18
CA GLY A 360 6.50 -10.63 39.22
C GLY A 360 6.30 -11.41 40.52
N THR A 361 6.34 -12.74 40.43
CA THR A 361 6.39 -13.65 41.58
C THR A 361 7.58 -13.37 42.51
N ARG A 362 8.49 -12.47 42.13
CA ARG A 362 9.30 -11.74 43.11
C ARG A 362 8.48 -10.56 43.66
N MET A 363 7.63 -10.88 44.63
CA MET A 363 7.41 -9.94 45.72
C MET A 363 8.81 -9.47 46.14
N ASN A 364 9.11 -8.19 45.94
CA ASN A 364 10.17 -7.58 46.71
C ASN A 364 9.78 -7.86 48.16
N ASN A 365 10.54 -8.73 48.81
CA ASN A 365 10.56 -8.90 50.27
C ASN A 365 10.95 -7.53 50.81
N TRP A 366 9.98 -6.63 50.93
CA TRP A 366 10.15 -5.38 51.64
C TRP A 366 10.73 -5.74 52.98
N GLU A 367 11.89 -5.18 53.26
CA GLU A 367 12.69 -5.40 54.45
C GLU A 367 11.87 -5.11 55.70
N VAL A 368 11.09 -6.09 56.17
CA VAL A 368 10.63 -6.16 57.55
C VAL A 368 11.68 -6.94 58.33
N LYS A 369 12.94 -6.50 58.25
CA LYS A 369 14.02 -6.99 59.13
C LYS A 369 14.38 -6.01 60.25
N GLU A 370 13.83 -4.79 60.24
CA GLU A 370 14.17 -3.76 61.24
C GLU A 370 13.20 -3.67 62.44
N LEU A 371 12.14 -4.49 62.50
CA LEU A 371 11.21 -4.49 63.65
C LEU A 371 11.29 -5.73 64.54
N LEU A 372 12.26 -6.62 64.33
CA LEU A 372 12.47 -7.76 65.22
C LEU A 372 13.51 -7.38 66.31
N PRO A 373 13.19 -7.53 67.61
CA PRO A 373 14.16 -7.39 68.68
C PRO A 373 15.39 -8.28 68.41
N GLU A 374 16.60 -7.79 68.72
CA GLU A 374 17.88 -8.45 68.40
C GLU A 374 18.00 -9.92 68.88
N GLU A 375 17.14 -10.36 69.80
CA GLU A 375 17.12 -11.71 70.37
C GLU A 375 16.66 -12.80 69.40
N GLU A 376 15.85 -12.49 68.37
CA GLU A 376 15.35 -13.49 67.42
C GLU A 376 16.25 -13.69 66.19
N ARG A 377 17.30 -12.87 66.04
CA ARG A 377 18.27 -12.92 64.92
C ARG A 377 19.12 -14.20 64.90
N ARG A 378 19.12 -14.97 65.99
CA ARG A 378 19.82 -16.26 66.10
C ARG A 378 18.98 -17.47 65.70
N GLY A 379 17.69 -17.29 65.41
CA GLY A 379 16.74 -18.39 65.17
C GLY A 379 16.47 -18.76 63.72
N THR A 380 16.99 -18.04 62.72
CA THR A 380 16.73 -18.38 61.31
C THR A 380 17.68 -19.49 60.82
N MET A 381 17.57 -20.66 61.45
CA MET A 381 17.98 -21.91 60.82
C MET A 381 16.93 -22.23 59.77
N TYR A 382 17.38 -22.50 58.54
CA TYR A 382 16.56 -22.94 57.42
C TYR A 382 15.51 -23.95 57.89
N GLN A 383 14.23 -23.59 57.79
CA GLN A 383 13.15 -24.54 57.90
C GLN A 383 12.79 -24.94 56.47
N ASP A 384 13.30 -26.09 56.04
CA ASP A 384 12.89 -26.72 54.78
C ASP A 384 11.40 -27.06 54.87
N ASP A 385 10.58 -26.43 54.02
CA ASP A 385 9.17 -26.74 53.87
C ASP A 385 8.98 -28.18 53.33
N PRO A 386 8.30 -29.10 54.04
CA PRO A 386 8.10 -30.48 53.57
C PRO A 386 7.11 -30.62 52.40
N TYR A 387 6.53 -29.52 51.92
CA TYR A 387 5.47 -29.51 50.89
C TYR A 387 5.79 -28.63 49.66
N GLY A 388 7.02 -28.15 49.51
CA GLY A 388 7.45 -27.44 48.31
C GLY A 388 7.62 -28.40 47.12
N GLN A 389 6.70 -28.38 46.16
CA GLN A 389 6.88 -29.09 44.89
C GLN A 389 8.10 -28.55 44.15
N SER A 390 9.08 -29.43 43.91
CA SER A 390 10.28 -29.16 43.14
C SER A 390 9.94 -29.02 41.66
N SER A 391 9.96 -27.79 41.13
CA SER A 391 9.97 -27.54 39.69
C SER A 391 11.34 -27.90 39.11
N THR A 392 11.35 -28.84 38.17
CA THR A 392 12.49 -29.54 37.56
C THR A 392 13.42 -28.68 36.67
N TYR A 393 13.52 -27.36 36.89
CA TYR A 393 14.24 -26.46 35.99
C TYR A 393 15.32 -25.58 36.63
N ASP A 394 15.70 -25.80 37.90
CA ASP A 394 16.91 -25.16 38.43
C ASP A 394 18.14 -26.05 38.17
N HIS A 395 18.79 -25.77 37.04
CA HIS A 395 20.09 -26.31 36.70
C HIS A 395 21.16 -25.84 37.69
N ALA A 396 21.90 -26.80 38.24
CA ALA A 396 23.01 -26.61 39.16
C ALA A 396 24.15 -25.78 38.55
N TYR A 397 24.48 -24.66 39.18
CA TYR A 397 25.78 -24.01 39.02
C TYR A 397 26.77 -24.65 40.01
N ALA A 398 27.73 -25.40 39.49
CA ALA A 398 28.80 -26.01 40.27
C ALA A 398 29.80 -24.95 40.78
N PRO A 399 30.32 -25.06 42.01
CA PRO A 399 31.54 -24.38 42.41
C PRO A 399 32.75 -25.33 42.38
N THR A 400 33.80 -24.90 41.68
CA THR A 400 35.16 -25.47 41.69
C THR A 400 35.79 -25.41 43.10
N PRO A 401 36.53 -26.45 43.57
CA PRO A 401 37.25 -26.40 44.82
C PRO A 401 38.72 -26.07 44.60
N ASN A 402 39.20 -24.92 45.09
CA ASN A 402 40.60 -24.74 45.45
C ASN A 402 40.82 -23.42 46.21
N ALA A 403 41.11 -23.53 47.51
CA ALA A 403 42.14 -22.79 48.25
C ALA A 403 41.78 -22.67 49.74
N ASN A 404 42.12 -23.68 50.54
CA ASN A 404 42.36 -23.48 51.97
C ASN A 404 43.84 -23.71 52.25
N ARG A 405 44.54 -22.59 52.53
CA ARG A 405 45.88 -22.55 53.13
C ARG A 405 45.75 -22.21 54.62
N TYR A 406 46.72 -22.71 55.38
CA TYR A 406 47.01 -22.55 56.83
C TYR A 406 46.26 -23.54 57.74
N SER A 407 46.89 -24.61 58.28
CA SER A 407 48.15 -24.80 59.03
C SER A 407 48.09 -24.38 60.51
N SER A 408 47.92 -25.42 61.34
CA SER A 408 48.76 -25.78 62.50
C SER A 408 48.14 -25.75 63.89
N LYS A 409 48.43 -26.88 64.60
CA LYS A 409 48.56 -27.11 66.05
C LYS A 409 47.23 -27.26 66.82
N TYR A 410 46.97 -28.32 67.59
CA TYR A 410 47.77 -29.41 68.16
C TYR A 410 46.99 -30.73 68.10
#